data_AF-A0A661UXV2-F1
#
_entry.id   AF-A0A661UXV2-F1
#
_cell.length_a   1.000
_cell.length_b   1.000
_cell.length_c   1.000
_cell.angle_alpha   90.00
_cell.angle_beta   90.00
_cell.angle_gamma   90.00
#
_symmetry.space_group_name_H-M   'P 1'
#
loop_
_entity.id
_entity.type
_entity.pdbx_description
1 polymer ?
#
loop_
_entity_poly.entity_id
_entity_poly.type
_entity_poly.pdbx_seq_one_letter_code
_entity_poly.pdbx_strand_id
1 'polypeptide(L)'
;MNLENLVNRVSEELSTSLSDLPEAERGAILDIVRQALLDSANRTHREMKEAAVICCGPEADLAHKIQEQMDKKRDMLITSLMAMR
;
A
#
# COMPACT_ATOMS: atom_id res chain seq x y z
N MET A 1 12.96 3.09 1.98
CA MET A 1 12.22 1.90 1.52
C MET A 1 11.32 2.33 0.37
N ASN A 2 11.60 1.89 -0.86
CA ASN A 2 10.78 2.23 -2.02
C ASN A 2 9.57 1.29 -2.06
N LEU A 3 8.37 1.86 -2.10
CA LEU A 3 7.11 1.12 -2.11
C LEU A 3 7.00 0.16 -3.29
N GLU A 4 7.50 0.59 -4.44
CA GLU A 4 7.56 -0.22 -5.66
C GLU A 4 8.43 -1.47 -5.47
N ASN A 5 9.58 -1.33 -4.80
CA ASN A 5 10.46 -2.46 -4.48
C ASN A 5 9.81 -3.45 -3.50
N LEU A 6 9.01 -2.96 -2.55
CA LEU A 6 8.29 -3.82 -1.61
C LEU A 6 7.19 -4.61 -2.32
N VAL A 7 6.42 -3.95 -3.19
CA VAL A 7 5.38 -4.56 -4.00
C VAL A 7 5.96 -5.65 -4.90
N ASN A 8 7.06 -5.35 -5.61
CA ASN A 8 7.73 -6.32 -6.47
C ASN A 8 8.23 -7.53 -5.68
N ARG A 9 8.88 -7.31 -4.53
CA ARG A 9 9.37 -8.40 -3.68
C ARG A 9 8.24 -9.32 -3.19
N VAL A 10 7.14 -8.74 -2.71
CA VAL A 10 5.99 -9.51 -2.23
C VAL A 10 5.34 -10.30 -3.38
N SER A 11 5.29 -9.71 -4.58
CA SER A 11 4.80 -10.39 -5.80
C SER A 11 5.62 -11.62 -6.16
N GLU A 12 6.95 -11.48 -6.15
CA GLU A 12 7.89 -12.56 -6.45
C GLU A 12 7.84 -13.68 -5.40
N GLU A 13 7.82 -13.31 -4.12
CA GLU A 13 7.72 -14.26 -3.01
C GLU A 13 6.39 -15.04 -3.04
N LEU A 14 5.28 -14.37 -3.35
CA LEU A 14 3.97 -15.01 -3.54
C LEU A 14 3.96 -15.92 -4.76
N SER A 15 4.49 -15.47 -5.90
CA SER A 15 4.53 -16.26 -7.13
C SER A 15 5.37 -17.53 -6.95
N THR A 16 6.48 -17.42 -6.21
CA THR A 16 7.34 -18.56 -5.86
C THR A 16 6.61 -19.52 -4.92
N SER A 17 5.96 -18.99 -3.88
CA SER A 17 5.27 -19.79 -2.85
C SER A 17 4.00 -20.47 -3.36
N LEU A 18 3.38 -19.93 -4.40
CA LEU A 18 2.14 -20.43 -5.02
C LEU A 18 2.42 -21.16 -6.35
N SER A 19 3.68 -21.51 -6.64
CA SER A 19 4.10 -22.10 -7.91
C SER A 19 3.49 -23.49 -8.15
N ASP A 20 3.17 -24.23 -7.09
CA ASP A 20 2.56 -25.56 -7.15
C ASP A 20 1.04 -25.54 -7.42
N LEU A 21 0.42 -24.36 -7.41
CA LEU A 21 -1.03 -24.21 -7.62
C LEU A 21 -1.40 -23.99 -9.08
N PRO A 22 -2.60 -24.43 -9.50
CA PRO A 22 -3.18 -24.04 -10.78
C PRO A 22 -3.22 -22.52 -10.92
N GLU A 23 -2.97 -22.02 -12.13
CA GLU A 23 -2.87 -20.59 -12.42
C GLU A 23 -4.13 -19.79 -12.02
N ALA A 24 -5.30 -20.40 -12.15
CA ALA A 24 -6.57 -19.81 -11.71
C ALA A 24 -6.65 -19.60 -10.19
N GLU A 25 -6.18 -20.56 -9.39
CA GLU A 25 -6.17 -20.47 -7.93
C GLU A 25 -5.10 -19.50 -7.45
N ARG A 26 -3.91 -19.54 -8.06
CA ARG A 26 -2.84 -18.57 -7.81
C ARG A 26 -3.29 -17.14 -8.08
N GLY A 27 -3.97 -16.90 -9.20
CA GLY A 27 -4.52 -15.58 -9.54
C GLY A 27 -5.53 -15.08 -8.53
N ALA A 28 -6.46 -15.94 -8.10
CA ALA A 28 -7.45 -15.58 -7.08
C ALA A 28 -6.79 -15.21 -5.73
N ILE A 29 -5.75 -15.94 -5.31
CA ILE A 29 -5.00 -15.63 -4.07
C ILE A 29 -4.26 -14.30 -4.21
N LEU A 30 -3.60 -14.06 -5.35
CA LEU A 30 -2.90 -12.80 -5.61
C LEU A 30 -3.86 -11.60 -5.56
N ASP A 31 -5.05 -11.72 -6.13
CA ASP A 31 -6.06 -10.66 -6.09
C ASP A 31 -6.57 -10.38 -4.67
N ILE A 32 -6.80 -11.42 -3.85
CA ILE A 32 -7.17 -11.26 -2.44
C ILE A 32 -6.09 -10.51 -1.67
N VAL A 33 -4.82 -10.91 -1.85
CA VAL A 33 -3.69 -10.28 -1.17
C VAL A 33 -3.53 -8.83 -1.62
N ARG A 34 -3.63 -8.56 -2.92
CA ARG A 34 -3.61 -7.20 -3.46
C ARG A 34 -4.71 -6.33 -2.86
N GLN A 35 -5.94 -6.83 -2.79
CA GLN A 35 -7.05 -6.10 -2.20
C GLN A 35 -6.82 -5.82 -0.71
N ALA A 36 -6.36 -6.82 0.05
CA ALA A 36 -6.03 -6.65 1.46
C ALA A 36 -4.92 -5.61 1.70
N LEU A 37 -3.91 -5.57 0.82
CA LEU A 37 -2.85 -4.56 0.88
C LEU A 37 -3.37 -3.16 0.55
N LEU A 38 -4.26 -3.02 -0.44
CA LEU A 38 -4.93 -1.74 -0.77
C LEU A 38 -5.77 -1.25 0.42
N ASP A 39 -6.57 -2.12 1.02
CA ASP A 39 -7.42 -1.77 2.16
C ASP A 39 -6.58 -1.34 3.38
N SER A 40 -5.50 -2.08 3.65
CA SER A 40 -4.55 -1.77 4.72
C SER A 40 -3.84 -0.43 4.51
N ALA A 41 -3.42 -0.14 3.27
CA ALA A 41 -2.80 1.13 2.90
C ALA A 41 -3.74 2.31 3.11
N ASN A 42 -5.00 2.18 2.65
CA ASN A 42 -6.02 3.21 2.82
C ASN A 42 -6.32 3.46 4.30
N ARG A 43 -6.45 2.39 5.10
CA ARG A 43 -6.69 2.49 6.54
C ARG A 43 -5.53 3.16 7.27
N THR A 44 -4.31 2.71 7.01
CA THR A 44 -3.09 3.28 7.61
C THR A 44 -2.94 4.76 7.23
N HIS A 45 -3.23 5.12 5.98
CA HIS A 45 -3.22 6.51 5.54
C HIS A 45 -4.24 7.35 6.32
N ARG A 46 -5.47 6.84 6.54
CA ARG A 46 -6.48 7.55 7.33
C ARG A 46 -6.03 7.77 8.77
N GLU A 47 -5.57 6.71 9.44
CA GLU A 47 -5.15 6.74 10.84
C GLU A 47 -3.94 7.67 11.05
N MET A 48 -2.96 7.63 10.14
CA MET A 48 -1.79 8.52 10.20
C MET A 48 -2.15 9.99 9.94
N LYS A 49 -3.17 10.26 9.12
CA LYS A 49 -3.65 11.61 8.85
C LYS A 49 -4.33 12.19 10.08
N GLU A 50 -5.19 11.40 10.73
CA GLU A 50 -5.80 11.77 12.01
C GLU A 50 -4.74 12.05 13.07
N ALA A 51 -3.73 11.18 13.19
CA ALA A 51 -2.62 11.37 14.12
C ALA A 51 -1.82 12.65 13.83
N ALA A 52 -1.53 12.95 12.56
CA ALA A 52 -0.82 14.18 12.18
C ALA A 52 -1.61 15.44 12.56
N VAL A 53 -2.94 15.44 12.39
CA VAL A 53 -3.80 16.56 12.81
C VAL A 53 -3.78 16.74 14.33
N ILE A 54 -3.84 15.65 15.10
CA ILE A 54 -3.82 15.71 16.57
C ILE A 54 -2.46 16.19 17.09
N CYS A 55 -1.36 15.66 16.56
CA CYS A 55 -0.01 15.94 17.04
C CYS A 55 0.54 17.28 16.56
N CYS A 56 0.18 17.72 15.35
CA CYS A 56 0.71 18.94 14.72
C CYS A 56 -0.35 20.04 14.59
N GLY A 57 -1.49 19.93 15.27
CA GLY A 57 -2.58 20.91 15.25
C GLY A 57 -2.18 22.38 15.50
N PRO A 58 -1.19 22.71 16.35
CA PRO A 58 -0.67 24.07 16.50
C PRO A 58 0.08 24.60 15.26
N GLU A 59 0.52 23.70 14.39
CA GLU A 59 1.40 23.95 13.25
C GLU A 59 0.71 23.46 11.96
N ALA A 60 -0.39 24.12 11.60
CA ALA A 60 -1.24 23.73 10.47
C ALA A 60 -0.48 23.49 9.15
N ASP A 61 0.60 24.25 8.89
CA ASP A 61 1.47 24.06 7.72
C ASP A 61 2.25 22.73 7.76
N LEU A 62 2.71 22.31 8.93
CA LEU A 62 3.40 21.04 9.12
C LEU A 62 2.44 19.86 8.93
N ALA A 63 1.25 19.95 9.52
CA ALA A 63 0.20 18.94 9.36
C ALA A 63 -0.20 18.79 7.87
N HIS A 64 -0.33 19.91 7.15
CA HIS A 64 -0.65 19.93 5.72
C HIS A 64 0.45 19.27 4.87
N LYS A 65 1.73 19.60 5.10
CA LYS A 65 2.88 18.99 4.41
C LYS A 65 2.98 17.49 4.64
N ILE A 66 2.76 17.03 5.88
CA ILE A 66 2.74 15.60 6.20
C ILE A 66 1.61 14.90 5.43
N GLN A 67 0.42 15.52 5.39
CA GLN A 67 -0.72 14.99 4.66
C GLN A 67 -0.41 14.85 3.15
N GLU A 68 0.13 15.88 2.50
CA GLU A 68 0.49 15.81 1.08
C GLU A 68 1.50 14.69 0.78
N GLN A 69 2.50 14.50 1.63
CA GLN A 69 3.49 13.44 1.45
C GLN A 69 2.87 12.06 1.62
N MET A 70 1.92 11.91 2.54
CA MET A 70 1.19 10.67 2.72
C MET A 70 0.25 10.36 1.55
N ASP A 71 -0.42 11.37 1.01
CA ASP A 71 -1.29 11.22 -0.18
C ASP A 71 -0.45 10.74 -1.37
N LYS A 72 0.69 11.39 -1.63
CA LYS A 72 1.64 10.96 -2.69
C LYS A 72 2.10 9.51 -2.52
N LYS A 73 2.46 9.09 -1.31
CA LYS A 73 2.91 7.71 -1.04
C LYS A 73 1.79 6.69 -1.21
N ARG A 74 0.57 7.01 -0.78
CA ARG A 74 -0.61 6.15 -1.01
C ARG A 74 -0.85 5.96 -2.50
N ASP A 75 -0.84 7.05 -3.27
CA ASP A 75 -1.13 6.99 -4.70
C ASP A 75 -0.07 6.19 -5.48
N MET A 76 1.21 6.33 -5.10
CA MET A 76 2.28 5.49 -5.63
C MET A 76 2.07 4.01 -5.30
N LEU A 77 1.70 3.68 -4.05
CA LEU A 77 1.42 2.29 -3.65
C LEU A 77 0.25 1.70 -4.44
N ILE A 78 -0.86 2.44 -4.58
CA ILE A 78 -2.02 1.99 -5.35
C ILE A 78 -1.60 1.71 -6.79
N THR A 79 -0.82 2.61 -7.40
CA THR A 79 -0.34 2.45 -8.77
C THR A 79 0.54 1.20 -8.92
N SER A 80 1.50 0.98 -8.01
CA SER A 80 2.34 -0.21 -8.02
C SER A 80 1.53 -1.49 -7.80
N LEU A 81 0.57 -1.48 -6.87
CA LEU A 81 -0.32 -2.61 -6.65
C LEU A 81 -1.14 -2.90 -7.90
N MET A 82 -1.73 -1.90 -8.57
CA MET A 82 -2.45 -2.11 -9.84
C MET A 82 -1.56 -2.65 -10.96
N ALA A 83 -0.25 -2.40 -10.92
CA ALA A 83 0.71 -2.87 -11.91
C ALA A 83 1.16 -4.33 -11.72
N MET A 84 0.93 -4.97 -10.56
CA MET A 84 1.21 -6.40 -10.30
C MET A 84 0.37 -7.35 -11.18
N ARG A 85 0.65 -7.48 -12.47
CA ARG A 85 -0.03 -8.46 -13.32
C ARG A 85 0.48 -9.87 -13.08
#